data_AF-A0A2E0DYJ6-F1
#
_entry.id   AF-A0A2E0DYJ6-F1
#
_cell.length_a   1.000
_cell.length_b   1.000
_cell.length_c   1.000
_cell.angle_alpha   90.00
_cell.angle_beta   90.00
_cell.angle_gamma   90.00
#
_symmetry.space_group_name_H-M   'P 1'
#
loop_
_entity.id
_entity.type
_entity.pdbx_description
1 polymer ?
#
loop_
_entity_poly.entity_id
_entity_poly.type
_entity_poly.pdbx_seq_one_letter_code
_entity_poly.pdbx_strand_id
1 'polypeptide(L)'
;MAGLEKNRELAIEKFKSAQRFGSCSPSQLLGSSVRAPLLGILCEKKVAIRSYGMRGSDLQNQWFKLVELAGNRPDSLGFIERKGNLKNFSKELKIKEELIQKNLKAWSRRKNPPVIYETHSGKKSRVIIQIPLLTEWLLWIADSRSVVHSGLKGFINFRTINDVAISLISKGMTPGNYKFLTPLDAARDMRMAEKKSSQSS
;
A
#
# COMPACT_ATOMS: atom_id res chain seq x y z
N MET A 1 -22.95 -0.56 0.45
CA MET A 1 -21.53 -0.95 0.34
C MET A 1 -20.85 -0.44 1.59
N ALA A 2 -20.48 -1.34 2.50
CA ALA A 2 -19.93 -1.05 3.83
C ALA A 2 -18.54 -1.70 3.99
N GLY A 3 -17.84 -1.92 2.89
CA GLY A 3 -16.66 -2.77 2.85
C GLY A 3 -15.38 -1.99 3.19
N LEU A 4 -15.27 -0.75 2.72
CA LEU A 4 -14.03 0.00 2.81
C LEU A 4 -13.73 0.51 4.23
N GLU A 5 -14.77 0.95 4.95
CA GLU A 5 -14.65 1.31 6.37
C GLU A 5 -14.20 0.11 7.20
N LYS A 6 -14.83 -1.04 7.01
CA LYS A 6 -14.45 -2.29 7.68
C LYS A 6 -13.02 -2.70 7.35
N ASN A 7 -12.60 -2.58 6.09
CA ASN A 7 -11.21 -2.85 5.68
C ASN A 7 -10.22 -1.93 6.42
N ARG A 8 -10.57 -0.65 6.58
CA ARG A 8 -9.74 0.32 7.29
C ARG A 8 -9.65 0.00 8.78
N GLU A 9 -10.76 -0.33 9.41
CA GLU A 9 -10.79 -0.75 10.83
C GLU A 9 -9.92 -1.98 11.07
N LEU A 10 -10.05 -3.00 10.21
CA LEU A 10 -9.21 -4.21 10.27
C LEU A 10 -7.73 -3.89 10.08
N ALA A 11 -7.37 -2.99 9.16
CA ALA A 11 -5.99 -2.57 8.95
C ALA A 11 -5.44 -1.84 10.18
N ILE A 12 -6.22 -0.94 10.77
CA ILE A 12 -5.83 -0.22 11.99
C ILE A 12 -5.62 -1.20 13.15
N GLU A 13 -6.51 -2.18 13.33
CA GLU A 13 -6.38 -3.14 14.42
C GLU A 13 -5.17 -4.06 14.24
N LYS A 14 -4.91 -4.53 13.02
CA LYS A 14 -3.67 -5.27 12.70
C LYS A 14 -2.43 -4.43 13.02
N PHE A 15 -2.42 -3.16 12.62
CA PHE A 15 -1.30 -2.26 12.88
C PHE A 15 -1.10 -1.99 14.39
N LYS A 16 -2.17 -1.84 15.16
CA LYS A 16 -2.11 -1.74 16.63
C LYS A 16 -1.63 -3.03 17.27
N SER A 17 -2.04 -4.18 16.75
CA SER A 17 -1.55 -5.48 17.20
C SER A 17 -0.04 -5.60 17.04
N ALA A 18 0.51 -5.21 15.87
CA ALA A 18 1.95 -5.19 15.64
C ALA A 18 2.68 -4.24 16.61
N GLN A 19 2.14 -3.04 16.87
CA GLN A 19 2.70 -2.11 17.86
C GLN A 19 2.79 -2.73 19.26
N ARG A 20 1.70 -3.39 19.71
CA ARG A 20 1.64 -4.07 21.01
C ARG A 20 2.64 -5.23 21.07
N PHE A 21 2.68 -6.06 20.05
CA PHE A 21 3.56 -7.24 19.99
C PHE A 21 5.04 -6.85 20.06
N GLY A 22 5.45 -5.85 19.28
CA GLY A 22 6.82 -5.35 19.26
C GLY A 22 7.15 -4.31 20.34
N SER A 23 6.19 -3.95 21.21
CA SER A 23 6.32 -2.83 22.17
C SER A 23 6.92 -1.56 21.54
N CYS A 24 6.37 -1.16 20.38
CA CYS A 24 6.97 -0.15 19.51
C CYS A 24 5.96 0.90 19.03
N SER A 25 6.47 2.09 18.73
CA SER A 25 5.70 3.21 18.19
C SER A 25 5.38 3.03 16.70
N PRO A 26 4.37 3.74 16.15
CA PRO A 26 4.10 3.75 14.72
C PRO A 26 5.32 4.10 13.86
N SER A 27 6.18 5.01 14.35
CA SER A 27 7.37 5.47 13.63
C SER A 27 8.48 4.42 13.55
N GLN A 28 8.58 3.53 14.54
CA GLN A 28 9.54 2.42 14.52
C GLN A 28 9.12 1.33 13.53
N LEU A 29 7.81 1.12 13.37
CA LEU A 29 7.27 0.18 12.38
C LEU A 29 7.27 0.76 10.96
N LEU A 30 6.68 1.95 10.77
CA LEU A 30 6.43 2.55 9.46
C LEU A 30 6.91 4.00 9.39
N GLY A 31 8.11 4.27 9.89
CA GLY A 31 8.77 5.57 9.76
C GLY A 31 9.04 5.95 8.30
N SER A 32 9.47 7.21 8.08
CA SER A 32 9.75 7.71 6.73
C SER A 32 10.81 6.87 5.99
N SER A 33 11.87 6.43 6.66
CA SER A 33 12.91 5.58 6.08
C SER A 33 12.41 4.22 5.59
N VAL A 34 11.29 3.74 6.13
CA VAL A 34 10.64 2.49 5.70
C VAL A 34 9.66 2.77 4.57
N ARG A 35 8.85 3.82 4.69
CA ARG A 35 7.78 4.12 3.72
C ARG A 35 8.32 4.71 2.41
N ALA A 36 9.28 5.63 2.47
CA ALA A 36 9.74 6.37 1.30
C ALA A 36 10.25 5.45 0.16
N PRO A 37 11.05 4.40 0.42
CA PRO A 37 11.45 3.45 -0.63
C PRO A 37 10.26 2.72 -1.27
N LEU A 38 9.27 2.31 -0.48
CA LEU A 38 8.07 1.61 -0.98
C LEU A 38 7.24 2.51 -1.89
N LEU A 39 7.02 3.75 -1.46
CA LEU A 39 6.30 4.74 -2.26
C LEU A 39 7.07 5.08 -3.53
N GLY A 40 8.40 5.20 -3.44
CA GLY A 40 9.28 5.42 -4.60
C GLY A 40 9.06 4.38 -5.70
N ILE A 41 9.06 3.09 -5.34
CA ILE A 41 8.88 1.99 -6.30
C ILE A 41 7.45 1.97 -6.86
N LEU A 42 6.44 2.19 -6.03
CA LEU A 42 5.05 2.28 -6.48
C LEU A 42 4.82 3.47 -7.44
N CYS A 43 5.66 4.50 -7.32
CA CYS A 43 5.70 5.68 -8.18
C CYS A 43 6.67 5.55 -9.37
N GLU A 44 7.32 4.39 -9.58
CA GLU A 44 8.10 4.18 -10.79
C GLU A 44 7.18 3.98 -12.00
N LYS A 45 7.45 4.70 -13.09
CA LYS A 45 6.67 4.60 -14.33
C LYS A 45 6.53 3.16 -14.84
N LYS A 46 7.64 2.41 -14.85
CA LYS A 46 7.67 1.01 -15.32
C LYS A 46 6.77 0.12 -14.45
N VAL A 47 6.81 0.31 -13.13
CA VAL A 47 5.96 -0.43 -12.18
C VAL A 47 4.50 -0.04 -12.36
N ALA A 48 4.20 1.26 -12.47
CA ALA A 48 2.83 1.75 -12.67
C ALA A 48 2.19 1.24 -13.96
N ILE A 49 2.95 1.18 -15.06
CA ILE A 49 2.49 0.61 -16.32
C ILE A 49 2.27 -0.89 -16.20
N ARG A 50 3.28 -1.64 -15.74
CA ARG A 50 3.27 -3.10 -15.73
C ARG A 50 2.28 -3.68 -14.72
N SER A 51 2.31 -3.17 -13.49
CA SER A 51 1.58 -3.74 -12.37
C SER A 51 0.18 -3.15 -12.23
N TYR A 52 -0.01 -1.88 -12.63
CA TYR A 52 -1.27 -1.16 -12.44
C TYR A 52 -1.90 -0.65 -13.74
N GLY A 53 -1.31 -0.91 -14.90
CA GLY A 53 -1.89 -0.54 -16.20
C GLY A 53 -1.98 0.97 -16.45
N MET A 54 -1.12 1.78 -15.82
CA MET A 54 -1.12 3.24 -15.94
C MET A 54 -0.32 3.69 -17.16
N ARG A 55 -0.86 3.51 -18.38
CA ARG A 55 -0.13 3.69 -19.64
C ARG A 55 0.06 5.16 -20.09
N GLY A 56 -0.68 6.12 -19.54
CA GLY A 56 -0.57 7.55 -19.87
C GLY A 56 0.06 8.38 -18.75
N SER A 57 0.75 9.48 -19.10
CA SER A 57 1.39 10.39 -18.14
C SER A 57 0.41 10.96 -17.12
N ASP A 58 -0.79 11.35 -17.54
CA ASP A 58 -1.81 11.89 -16.63
C ASP A 58 -2.33 10.82 -15.66
N LEU A 59 -2.53 9.59 -16.13
CA LEU A 59 -2.91 8.46 -15.27
C LEU A 59 -1.81 8.12 -14.27
N GLN A 60 -0.54 8.16 -14.70
CA GLN A 60 0.62 7.96 -13.84
C GLN A 60 0.70 9.05 -12.78
N ASN A 61 0.59 10.32 -13.16
CA ASN A 61 0.62 11.45 -12.23
C ASN A 61 -0.52 11.36 -11.20
N GLN A 62 -1.73 11.00 -11.64
CA GLN A 62 -2.84 10.77 -10.72
C GLN A 62 -2.55 9.59 -9.78
N TRP A 63 -2.03 8.48 -10.30
CA TRP A 63 -1.65 7.31 -9.51
C TRP A 63 -0.61 7.68 -8.45
N PHE A 64 0.45 8.40 -8.81
CA PHE A 64 1.52 8.81 -7.89
C PHE A 64 0.99 9.68 -6.76
N LYS A 65 0.15 10.66 -7.06
CA LYS A 65 -0.51 11.48 -6.03
C LYS A 65 -1.33 10.64 -5.05
N LEU A 66 -2.06 9.63 -5.53
CA LEU A 66 -2.81 8.74 -4.65
C LEU A 66 -1.88 7.88 -3.79
N VAL A 67 -0.83 7.31 -4.36
CA VAL A 67 0.17 6.51 -3.63
C VAL A 67 0.82 7.33 -2.51
N GLU A 68 1.26 8.55 -2.83
CA GLU A 68 1.85 9.46 -1.86
C GLU A 68 0.88 9.78 -0.73
N LEU A 69 -0.35 10.18 -1.03
CA LEU A 69 -1.36 10.48 -0.01
C LEU A 69 -1.71 9.27 0.85
N ALA A 70 -1.81 8.08 0.26
CA ALA A 70 -2.17 6.85 0.94
C ALA A 70 -1.05 6.32 1.85
N GLY A 71 0.19 6.72 1.62
CA GLY A 71 1.37 6.23 2.34
C GLY A 71 2.19 7.29 3.06
N ASN A 72 1.81 8.57 3.03
CA ASN A 72 2.62 9.67 3.55
C ASN A 72 2.83 9.66 5.07
N ARG A 73 1.99 8.93 5.83
CA ARG A 73 2.08 8.81 7.27
C ARG A 73 2.04 7.34 7.72
N PRO A 74 2.62 7.01 8.89
CA PRO A 74 2.57 5.65 9.44
C PRO A 74 1.15 5.12 9.63
N ASP A 75 0.20 6.00 9.96
CA ASP A 75 -1.20 5.69 10.25
C ASP A 75 -2.11 5.70 9.00
N SER A 76 -1.62 6.14 7.84
CA SER A 76 -2.41 6.14 6.60
C SER A 76 -2.71 4.72 6.13
N LEU A 77 -1.76 3.78 6.29
CA LEU A 77 -1.92 2.34 6.00
C LEU A 77 -2.47 2.03 4.59
N GLY A 78 -2.17 2.86 3.59
CA GLY A 78 -2.69 2.68 2.24
C GLY A 78 -4.08 3.27 2.01
N PHE A 79 -4.61 4.03 2.97
CA PHE A 79 -5.91 4.71 2.88
C PHE A 79 -5.75 6.22 2.73
N ILE A 80 -6.68 6.82 1.99
CA ILE A 80 -6.92 8.26 1.93
C ILE A 80 -8.34 8.47 2.43
N GLU A 81 -8.50 9.31 3.44
CA GLU A 81 -9.80 9.80 3.89
C GLU A 81 -9.82 11.32 3.78
N ARG A 82 -10.87 11.85 3.12
CA ARG A 82 -11.07 13.28 2.95
C ARG A 82 -12.50 13.66 3.23
N LYS A 83 -12.69 14.73 4.00
CA LYS A 83 -14.00 15.34 4.23
C LYS A 83 -14.48 16.02 2.93
N GLY A 84 -15.79 16.02 2.73
CA GLY A 84 -16.42 16.57 1.53
C GLY A 84 -16.64 15.52 0.44
N ASN A 85 -16.89 15.99 -0.77
CA ASN A 85 -17.19 15.17 -1.93
C ASN A 85 -15.99 15.07 -2.90
N LEU A 86 -16.17 14.34 -4.01
CA LEU A 86 -15.14 14.21 -5.04
C LEU A 86 -14.74 15.54 -5.68
N LYS A 87 -15.63 16.53 -5.76
CA LYS A 87 -15.31 17.89 -6.23
C LYS A 87 -14.32 18.60 -5.33
N ASN A 88 -14.43 18.45 -4.01
CA ASN A 88 -13.45 19.01 -3.08
C ASN A 88 -12.09 18.32 -3.26
N PHE A 89 -12.11 16.99 -3.34
CA PHE A 89 -10.89 16.20 -3.47
C PHE A 89 -10.17 16.39 -4.82
N SER A 90 -10.92 16.57 -5.91
CA SER A 90 -10.36 16.82 -7.25
C SER A 90 -9.58 18.14 -7.29
N LYS A 91 -10.07 19.18 -6.59
CA LYS A 91 -9.36 20.46 -6.42
C LYS A 91 -8.04 20.30 -5.64
N GLU A 92 -8.03 19.54 -4.54
CA GLU A 92 -6.80 19.23 -3.79
C GLU A 92 -5.77 18.56 -4.69
N LEU A 93 -6.21 17.61 -5.52
CA LEU A 93 -5.34 16.90 -6.45
C LEU A 93 -4.96 17.69 -7.70
N LYS A 94 -5.60 18.84 -7.96
CA LYS A 94 -5.50 19.61 -9.21
C LYS A 94 -5.81 18.74 -10.44
N ILE A 95 -6.91 17.99 -10.39
CA ILE A 95 -7.40 17.10 -11.46
C ILE A 95 -8.88 17.43 -11.71
N LYS A 96 -9.34 17.35 -12.97
CA LYS A 96 -10.77 17.51 -13.29
C LYS A 96 -11.61 16.46 -12.57
N GLU A 97 -12.76 16.86 -12.00
CA GLU A 97 -13.65 15.98 -11.23
C GLU A 97 -14.10 14.76 -12.04
N GLU A 98 -14.48 14.97 -13.29
CA GLU A 98 -14.96 13.93 -14.19
C GLU A 98 -13.85 12.91 -14.48
N LEU A 99 -12.61 13.38 -14.58
CA LEU A 99 -11.45 12.54 -14.85
C LEU A 99 -11.10 11.66 -13.65
N ILE A 100 -11.05 12.23 -12.44
CA ILE A 100 -10.79 11.43 -11.24
C ILE A 100 -11.91 10.41 -10.99
N GLN A 101 -13.17 10.81 -11.15
CA GLN A 101 -14.30 9.91 -10.98
C GLN A 101 -14.27 8.76 -12.00
N LYS A 102 -14.02 9.07 -13.29
CA LYS A 102 -13.87 8.07 -14.35
C LYS A 102 -12.76 7.08 -14.04
N ASN A 103 -11.59 7.57 -13.64
CA ASN A 103 -10.42 6.73 -13.36
C ASN A 103 -10.63 5.86 -12.11
N LEU A 104 -11.14 6.41 -11.01
CA LEU A 104 -11.45 5.64 -9.80
C LEU A 104 -12.46 4.52 -10.10
N LYS A 105 -13.53 4.82 -10.85
CA LYS A 105 -14.54 3.84 -11.29
C LYS A 105 -13.95 2.76 -12.21
N ALA A 106 -13.06 3.14 -13.12
CA ALA A 106 -12.42 2.18 -14.03
C ALA A 106 -11.44 1.27 -13.29
N TRP A 107 -10.69 1.80 -12.32
CA TRP A 107 -9.74 1.05 -11.52
C TRP A 107 -10.43 0.08 -10.55
N SER A 108 -11.50 0.51 -9.89
CA SER A 108 -12.20 -0.31 -8.90
C SER A 108 -12.95 -1.50 -9.47
N ARG A 109 -13.21 -1.53 -10.79
CA ARG A 109 -13.94 -2.60 -11.48
C ARG A 109 -13.04 -3.72 -12.02
N ARG A 110 -11.73 -3.58 -11.91
CA ARG A 110 -10.79 -4.62 -12.38
C ARG A 110 -10.85 -5.84 -11.46
N LYS A 111 -10.57 -7.03 -12.01
CA LYS A 111 -10.48 -8.29 -11.24
C LYS A 111 -9.57 -8.14 -10.01
N ASN A 112 -8.42 -7.51 -10.21
CA ASN A 112 -7.50 -7.10 -9.15
C ASN A 112 -7.43 -5.56 -9.15
N PRO A 113 -8.29 -4.88 -8.36
CA PRO A 113 -8.40 -3.43 -8.42
C PRO A 113 -7.18 -2.76 -7.78
N PRO A 114 -6.47 -1.86 -8.48
CA PRO A 114 -5.38 -1.09 -7.86
C PRO A 114 -5.90 -0.04 -6.88
N VAL A 115 -7.19 0.29 -6.95
CA VAL A 115 -7.87 1.24 -6.07
C VAL A 115 -9.27 0.73 -5.74
N ILE A 116 -9.67 0.83 -4.49
CA ILE A 116 -11.07 0.69 -4.04
C ILE A 116 -11.48 2.06 -3.48
N TYR A 117 -12.69 2.53 -3.78
CA TYR A 117 -13.16 3.81 -3.25
C TYR A 117 -14.64 3.77 -2.88
N GLU A 118 -15.00 4.53 -1.85
CA GLU A 118 -16.37 4.77 -1.43
C GLU A 118 -16.59 6.28 -1.20
N THR A 119 -17.76 6.78 -1.61
CA THR A 119 -18.17 8.17 -1.38
C THR A 119 -19.41 8.19 -0.52
N HIS A 120 -19.37 8.95 0.57
CA HIS A 120 -20.49 9.17 1.46
C HIS A 120 -21.03 10.58 1.23
N SER A 121 -22.35 10.71 1.13
CA SER A 121 -23.06 11.97 0.94
C SER A 121 -23.80 12.40 2.23
N GLY A 122 -24.26 13.65 2.28
CA GLY A 122 -24.98 14.22 3.43
C GLY A 122 -24.10 14.96 4.43
N LYS A 123 -24.58 15.12 5.67
CA LYS A 123 -23.94 15.95 6.72
C LYS A 123 -22.50 15.54 7.05
N LYS A 124 -22.15 14.27 6.87
CA LYS A 124 -20.79 13.73 7.06
C LYS A 124 -20.20 13.25 5.75
N SER A 125 -20.33 14.06 4.69
CA SER A 125 -19.77 13.70 3.39
C SER A 125 -18.26 13.46 3.47
N ARG A 126 -17.82 12.36 2.87
CA ARG A 126 -16.41 11.98 2.81
C ARG A 126 -16.12 11.10 1.61
N VAL A 127 -14.88 11.14 1.16
CA VAL A 127 -14.31 10.21 0.19
C VAL A 127 -13.28 9.35 0.90
N ILE A 128 -13.45 8.03 0.80
CA ILE A 128 -12.48 7.05 1.28
C ILE A 128 -11.91 6.32 0.07
N ILE A 129 -10.60 6.22 0.00
CA ILE A 129 -9.87 5.50 -1.05
C ILE A 129 -8.88 4.57 -0.37
N GLN A 130 -8.78 3.34 -0.85
CA GLN A 130 -7.75 2.39 -0.46
C GLN A 130 -6.92 2.02 -1.68
N ILE A 131 -5.60 1.94 -1.49
CA ILE A 131 -4.67 1.24 -2.39
C ILE A 131 -4.39 -0.13 -1.76
N PRO A 132 -5.07 -1.21 -2.20
CA PRO A 132 -5.04 -2.49 -1.49
C PRO A 132 -3.63 -3.06 -1.35
N LEU A 133 -2.84 -3.05 -2.43
CA LEU A 133 -1.49 -3.60 -2.39
C LEU A 133 -0.55 -2.81 -1.46
N LEU A 134 -0.68 -1.48 -1.42
CA LEU A 134 0.07 -0.66 -0.45
C LEU A 134 -0.37 -0.97 0.99
N THR A 135 -1.66 -1.19 1.22
CA THR A 135 -2.18 -1.61 2.53
C THR A 135 -1.55 -2.93 2.98
N GLU A 136 -1.54 -3.94 2.09
CA GLU A 136 -0.95 -5.25 2.36
C GLU A 136 0.53 -5.14 2.71
N TRP A 137 1.30 -4.39 1.92
CA TRP A 137 2.73 -4.21 2.17
C TRP A 137 3.03 -3.46 3.46
N LEU A 138 2.31 -2.37 3.75
CA LEU A 138 2.52 -1.63 4.99
C LEU A 138 2.19 -2.48 6.22
N LEU A 139 1.11 -3.27 6.18
CA LEU A 139 0.77 -4.16 7.29
C LEU A 139 1.75 -5.30 7.45
N TRP A 140 2.20 -5.91 6.35
CA TRP A 140 3.19 -6.98 6.37
C TRP A 140 4.53 -6.51 6.93
N ILE A 141 4.97 -5.30 6.55
CA ILE A 141 6.20 -4.71 7.07
C ILE A 141 6.05 -4.38 8.56
N ALA A 142 4.92 -3.81 8.96
CA ALA A 142 4.65 -3.52 10.37
C ALA A 142 4.70 -4.80 11.22
N ASP A 143 4.05 -5.86 10.76
CA ASP A 143 4.04 -7.16 11.45
C ASP A 143 5.45 -7.75 11.53
N SER A 144 6.17 -7.82 10.40
CA SER A 144 7.53 -8.35 10.34
C SER A 144 8.51 -7.57 11.22
N ARG A 145 8.42 -6.23 11.23
CA ARG A 145 9.28 -5.39 12.07
C ARG A 145 8.94 -5.52 13.55
N SER A 146 7.69 -5.79 13.90
CA SER A 146 7.30 -6.02 15.29
C SER A 146 7.98 -7.25 15.89
N VAL A 147 8.22 -8.29 15.08
CA VAL A 147 8.97 -9.50 15.47
C VAL A 147 10.43 -9.19 15.75
N VAL A 148 11.04 -8.35 14.93
CA VAL A 148 12.43 -7.90 15.16
C VAL A 148 12.51 -7.09 16.45
N HIS A 149 11.54 -6.19 16.68
CA HIS A 149 11.48 -5.37 17.88
C HIS A 149 11.20 -6.18 19.16
N SER A 150 10.44 -7.27 19.09
CA SER A 150 10.18 -8.15 20.24
C SER A 150 11.39 -9.00 20.65
N GLY A 151 12.48 -8.97 19.88
CA GLY A 151 13.73 -9.68 20.19
C GLY A 151 13.69 -11.19 19.91
N LEU A 152 12.66 -11.67 19.21
CA LEU A 152 12.57 -13.07 18.81
C LEU A 152 13.70 -13.42 17.82
N LYS A 153 14.37 -14.55 18.08
CA LYS A 153 15.47 -15.05 17.24
C LYS A 153 14.97 -15.98 16.14
N GLY A 154 15.77 -16.13 15.08
CA GLY A 154 15.47 -17.02 13.96
C GLY A 154 14.63 -16.40 12.83
N PHE A 155 14.34 -15.10 12.93
CA PHE A 155 13.58 -14.34 11.93
C PHE A 155 14.46 -13.35 11.18
N ILE A 156 13.94 -12.83 10.07
CA ILE A 156 14.69 -11.88 9.24
C ILE A 156 14.90 -10.52 9.94
N ASN A 157 15.96 -9.80 9.55
CA ASN A 157 16.27 -8.48 10.10
C ASN A 157 15.60 -7.34 9.31
N PHE A 158 15.69 -6.11 9.81
CA PHE A 158 15.10 -4.92 9.17
C PHE A 158 15.52 -4.70 7.72
N ARG A 159 16.77 -4.99 7.37
CA ARG A 159 17.28 -4.81 6.01
C ARG A 159 16.60 -5.81 5.07
N THR A 160 16.56 -7.09 5.45
CA THR A 160 15.92 -8.14 4.66
C THR A 160 14.41 -7.89 4.49
N ILE A 161 13.71 -7.33 5.50
CA ILE A 161 12.30 -6.95 5.38
C ILE A 161 12.10 -5.96 4.22
N ASN A 162 12.94 -4.93 4.17
CA ASN A 162 12.87 -3.91 3.13
C ASN A 162 13.25 -4.49 1.75
N ASP A 163 14.31 -5.30 1.68
CA ASP A 163 14.78 -5.90 0.43
C ASP A 163 13.72 -6.80 -0.22
N VAL A 164 13.01 -7.60 0.60
CA VAL A 164 11.87 -8.43 0.16
C VAL A 164 10.75 -7.55 -0.37
N ALA A 165 10.31 -6.54 0.40
CA ALA A 165 9.22 -5.68 -0.01
C ALA A 165 9.51 -4.94 -1.31
N ILE A 166 10.70 -4.32 -1.42
CA ILE A 166 11.15 -3.59 -2.60
C ILE A 166 11.15 -4.51 -3.84
N SER A 167 11.74 -5.70 -3.69
CA SER A 167 11.84 -6.67 -4.78
C SER A 167 10.49 -7.11 -5.30
N LEU A 168 9.56 -7.46 -4.40
CA LEU A 168 8.24 -7.98 -4.79
C LEU A 168 7.31 -6.86 -5.30
N ILE A 169 7.30 -5.68 -4.67
CA ILE A 169 6.53 -4.52 -5.13
C ILE A 169 6.94 -4.13 -6.54
N SER A 170 8.25 -4.14 -6.83
CA SER A 170 8.74 -3.83 -8.18
C SER A 170 8.08 -4.73 -9.24
N LYS A 171 7.75 -5.98 -8.89
CA LYS A 171 7.10 -6.95 -9.78
C LYS A 171 5.57 -6.99 -9.66
N GLY A 172 4.97 -6.07 -8.89
CA GLY A 172 3.53 -6.04 -8.64
C GLY A 172 3.02 -7.27 -7.89
N MET A 173 3.85 -7.84 -7.01
CA MET A 173 3.50 -9.02 -6.20
C MET A 173 2.97 -8.60 -4.83
N THR A 174 2.07 -9.39 -4.29
CA THR A 174 1.58 -9.29 -2.91
C THR A 174 2.59 -9.91 -1.95
N PRO A 175 2.61 -9.48 -0.67
CA PRO A 175 3.39 -10.18 0.34
C PRO A 175 2.88 -11.62 0.53
N GLY A 176 3.75 -12.53 0.97
CA GLY A 176 3.35 -13.88 1.35
C GLY A 176 2.62 -13.91 2.70
N ASN A 177 1.73 -14.88 2.87
CA ASN A 177 0.97 -15.10 4.11
C ASN A 177 1.78 -15.95 5.10
N TYR A 178 2.74 -15.31 5.77
CA TYR A 178 3.53 -15.95 6.82
C TYR A 178 3.15 -15.37 8.18
N LYS A 179 3.04 -16.22 9.20
CA LYS A 179 2.82 -15.74 10.58
C LYS A 179 4.08 -15.08 11.15
N PHE A 180 5.24 -15.62 10.82
CA PHE A 180 6.54 -15.03 11.11
C PHE A 180 7.47 -15.35 9.95
N LEU A 181 8.12 -14.34 9.36
CA LEU A 181 8.95 -14.56 8.18
C LEU A 181 10.34 -15.06 8.57
N THR A 182 10.66 -16.28 8.15
CA THR A 182 11.99 -16.86 8.33
C THR A 182 12.94 -16.46 7.20
N PRO A 183 14.26 -16.60 7.36
CA PRO A 183 15.22 -16.41 6.27
C PRO A 183 14.95 -17.30 5.05
N LEU A 184 14.43 -18.52 5.25
CA LEU A 184 14.08 -19.42 4.15
C LEU A 184 12.87 -18.91 3.36
N ASP A 185 11.85 -18.40 4.03
CA ASP A 185 10.68 -17.80 3.38
C ASP A 185 11.07 -16.57 2.56
N ALA A 186 11.91 -15.69 3.13
CA ALA A 186 12.44 -14.52 2.43
C ALA A 186 13.24 -14.91 1.17
N ALA A 187 14.12 -15.91 1.28
CA ALA A 187 14.89 -16.39 0.14
C ALA A 187 13.98 -16.97 -0.96
N ARG A 188 12.91 -17.67 -0.58
CA ARG A 188 11.92 -18.20 -1.53
C ARG A 188 11.20 -17.07 -2.27
N ASP A 189 10.72 -16.05 -1.55
CA ASP A 189 10.01 -14.91 -2.14
C ASP A 189 10.91 -14.14 -3.12
N MET A 190 12.17 -13.91 -2.74
CA MET A 190 13.16 -13.24 -3.59
C MET A 190 13.43 -14.01 -4.88
N ARG A 191 13.62 -15.34 -4.81
CA ARG A 191 13.79 -16.20 -6.01
C ARG A 191 12.56 -16.16 -6.93
N MET A 192 11.35 -16.07 -6.36
CA MET A 192 10.13 -15.94 -7.17
C MET A 192 10.07 -14.59 -7.91
N ALA A 193 10.50 -13.51 -7.26
CA ALA A 193 10.59 -12.19 -7.88
C ALA A 193 11.63 -12.16 -9.03
N GLU A 194 12.75 -12.87 -8.87
CA GLU A 194 13.76 -13.06 -9.91
C GLU A 194 13.21 -13.85 -11.11
N LYS A 195 12.57 -15.00 -10.89
CA LYS A 195 11.98 -15.81 -11.96
C LYS A 195 10.95 -15.04 -12.80
N LYS A 196 10.12 -14.22 -12.15
CA LYS A 196 9.15 -13.36 -12.85
C LYS A 196 9.82 -12.32 -13.75
N SER A 197 11.05 -11.90 -13.43
CA SER A 197 11.82 -10.98 -14.27
C SER A 197 12.27 -11.63 -15.59
N SER A 198 12.66 -12.90 -15.55
CA SER A 198 13.11 -13.67 -16.71
C SER A 198 11.98 -14.03 -17.68
N GLN A 199 10.73 -14.05 -17.22
CA GLN A 199 9.55 -14.34 -18.05
C GLN A 199 8.87 -13.08 -18.64
N SER A 200 9.27 -11.89 -18.17
CA SER A 200 8.68 -10.61 -18.60
C SER A 200 9.63 -9.79 -19.49
N SER A 201 10.77 -10.38 -19.88
CA SER A 201 11.80 -9.77 -20.71
C SER A 201 11.70 -10.25 -22.14
#